data_AF-A0AAJ1UF79-F1
#
_entry.id   AF-A0AAJ1UF79-F1
#
_cell.length_a   1.000
_cell.length_b   1.000
_cell.length_c   1.000
_cell.angle_alpha   90.00
_cell.angle_beta   90.00
_cell.angle_gamma   90.00
#
_symmetry.space_group_name_H-M   'P 1'
#
loop_
_entity.id
_entity.type
_entity.pdbx_description
1 polymer ?
#
loop_
_entity_poly.entity_id
_entity_poly.type
_entity_poly.pdbx_seq_one_letter_code
_entity_poly.pdbx_strand_id
1 'polypeptide(L)' 'MENDQVLRTSLEPKPGKQNTVNNPNGRDVDVTIRFNSGSSVTFLLPANVSFSFVSEGDVADINMVVRPPLTGPTAID' A
#
# COMPACT_ATOMS: atom_id res chain seq x y z
N MET A 1 19.76 -1.05 10.86
CA MET A 1 18.96 -0.49 9.75
C MET A 1 18.06 -1.60 9.28
N GLU A 2 16.84 -1.66 9.81
CA GLU A 2 15.89 -2.73 9.50
C GLU A 2 14.94 -2.24 8.41
N ASN A 3 15.06 -2.91 7.26
CA ASN A 3 14.26 -2.80 6.04
C ASN A 3 12.90 -2.11 6.19
N ASP A 4 12.73 -0.97 5.50
CA ASP A 4 11.43 -0.57 4.96
C ASP A 4 10.88 -1.74 4.14
N GLN A 5 10.07 -2.60 4.75
CA GLN A 5 9.49 -3.76 4.09
C GLN A 5 8.50 -3.30 3.02
N VAL A 6 9.01 -3.15 1.80
CA VAL A 6 8.23 -2.98 0.58
C VAL A 6 7.66 -4.35 0.21
N LEU A 7 6.42 -4.61 0.63
CA LEU A 7 5.65 -5.77 0.16
C LEU A 7 5.07 -5.44 -1.22
N ARG A 8 5.60 -6.10 -2.25
CA ARG A 8 5.07 -6.02 -3.62
C ARG A 8 4.07 -7.14 -3.84
N THR A 9 2.82 -6.78 -4.11
CA THR A 9 1.81 -7.74 -4.56
C THR A 9 2.02 -8.00 -6.05
N SER A 10 2.05 -9.29 -6.46
CA SER A 10 2.09 -9.65 -7.88
C SER A 10 0.75 -9.30 -8.51
N LEU A 11 0.76 -8.45 -9.54
CA LEU A 11 -0.45 -7.99 -10.21
C LEU A 11 -0.66 -8.77 -11.49
N GLU A 12 -1.93 -8.91 -11.88
CA GLU A 12 -2.28 -9.21 -13.26
C GLU A 12 -2.46 -7.86 -13.99
N PRO A 13 -1.59 -7.50 -14.95
CA PRO A 13 -1.58 -6.18 -15.62
C PRO A 13 -2.69 -6.07 -16.68
N LYS A 14 -3.93 -6.43 -16.32
CA LYS A 14 -5.08 -6.39 -17.23
C LYS A 14 -6.12 -5.39 -16.72
N PRO A 15 -6.51 -4.41 -17.55
CA PRO A 15 -7.68 -3.57 -17.30
C PRO A 15 -8.92 -4.37 -16.90
N GLY A 16 -9.70 -3.84 -15.98
CA GLY A 16 -10.95 -4.45 -15.52
C GLY A 16 -10.78 -5.65 -14.59
N LYS A 17 -9.55 -5.98 -14.17
CA LYS A 17 -9.31 -7.02 -13.16
C LYS A 17 -9.35 -6.45 -11.75
N GLN A 18 -9.96 -7.21 -10.86
CA GLN A 18 -9.94 -6.94 -9.44
C GLN A 18 -8.56 -7.31 -8.87
N ASN A 19 -7.88 -6.33 -8.27
CA ASN A 19 -6.65 -6.52 -7.54
C ASN A 19 -6.96 -6.43 -6.04
N THR A 20 -6.29 -7.26 -5.24
CA THR A 20 -6.45 -7.27 -3.78
C THR A 20 -5.11 -7.06 -3.11
N VAL A 21 -5.05 -6.05 -2.25
CA VAL A 21 -3.93 -5.69 -1.40
C VAL A 21 -4.22 -6.23 -0.01
N ASN A 22 -3.31 -7.02 0.54
CA ASN A 22 -3.42 -7.57 1.88
C ASN A 22 -2.36 -6.94 2.78
N ASN A 23 -2.74 -6.44 3.96
CA ASN A 23 -1.80 -5.94 4.96
C ASN A 23 -1.71 -6.90 6.17
N PRO A 24 -0.85 -7.93 6.12
CA PRO A 24 -0.70 -8.89 7.22
C PRO A 24 0.22 -8.39 8.35
N ASN A 25 0.77 -7.18 8.25
CA ASN A 25 1.91 -6.75 9.07
C ASN A 25 1.52 -6.26 10.48
N GLY A 26 0.24 -6.26 10.85
CA GLY A 26 -0.23 -5.77 12.15
C GLY A 26 0.00 -4.27 12.38
N ARG A 27 0.39 -3.51 11.35
CA ARG A 27 0.64 -2.07 11.41
C ARG A 27 -0.02 -1.37 10.23
N ASP A 28 -0.37 -0.10 10.41
CA ASP A 28 -0.90 0.72 9.32
C ASP A 28 0.16 0.92 8.24
N VAL A 29 -0.25 0.82 6.97
CA VAL A 29 0.63 1.01 5.81
C VAL A 29 0.06 2.07 4.88
N ASP A 30 0.94 2.83 4.24
CA ASP A 30 0.61 3.65 3.09
C ASP A 30 0.75 2.81 1.82
N VAL A 31 -0.36 2.61 1.12
CA VAL A 31 -0.42 1.85 -0.13
C VAL A 31 -0.36 2.83 -1.29
N THR A 32 0.63 2.68 -2.16
CA THR A 32 0.76 3.45 -3.41
C THR A 32 0.51 2.53 -4.61
N ILE A 33 -0.51 2.82 -5.40
CA ILE A 33 -0.78 2.17 -6.69
C ILE A 33 -0.21 3.05 -7.79
N ARG A 34 0.66 2.50 -8.64
CA ARG A 34 1.24 3.20 -9.81
C ARG A 34 0.73 2.60 -11.10
N PHE A 35 0.35 3.46 -12.04
CA PHE A 35 -0.16 3.06 -13.34
C PHE A 35 0.90 3.27 -14.43
N ASN A 36 0.87 2.46 -15.49
CA ASN A 36 1.78 2.61 -16.64
C ASN A 36 1.60 3.96 -17.38
N SER A 37 0.48 4.66 -17.14
CA SER A 37 0.27 6.03 -17.61
C SER A 37 1.14 7.07 -16.90
N GLY A 38 1.81 6.71 -15.80
CA GLY A 38 2.57 7.63 -14.94
C GLY A 38 1.77 8.21 -13.76
N SER A 39 0.45 7.97 -13.70
CA SER A 39 -0.38 8.37 -12.57
C SER A 39 -0.15 7.48 -11.34
N SER A 40 -0.41 8.01 -10.14
CA SER A 40 -0.39 7.23 -8.91
C SER A 40 -1.45 7.66 -7.91
N VAL A 41 -1.94 6.72 -7.11
CA VAL A 41 -2.87 6.95 -6.00
C VAL A 41 -2.26 6.39 -4.72
N THR A 42 -2.30 7.18 -3.63
CA THR A 42 -1.83 6.74 -2.32
C THR A 42 -2.95 6.83 -1.29
N PHE A 43 -3.10 5.80 -0.45
CA PHE A 43 -4.09 5.77 0.63
C PHE A 43 -3.60 4.94 1.82
N LEU A 44 -4.20 5.19 2.99
CA LEU A 44 -3.94 4.44 4.21
C LEU A 44 -4.70 3.11 4.20
N LEU A 45 -4.00 2.01 4.47
CA LEU A 45 -4.58 0.70 4.73
C LEU A 45 -4.29 0.31 6.19
N PRO A 46 -5.32 0.22 7.05
CA PRO A 46 -5.13 -0.14 8.45
C PRO A 46 -4.51 -1.53 8.64
N ALA A 47 -3.92 -1.75 9.81
CA ALA A 47 -3.40 -3.05 10.23
C ALA A 47 -4.41 -4.20 10.04
N ASN A 48 -3.96 -5.31 9.46
CA ASN A 48 -4.74 -6.55 9.28
C ASN A 48 -6.01 -6.39 8.41
N VAL A 49 -6.07 -5.36 7.58
CA VAL A 49 -7.16 -5.11 6.63
C VAL A 49 -6.70 -5.44 5.20
N SER A 50 -7.65 -5.88 4.38
CA SER A 50 -7.47 -6.05 2.94
C SER A 50 -8.28 -5.03 2.16
N PHE A 51 -7.76 -4.60 1.02
CA PHE A 51 -8.43 -3.66 0.12
C PHE A 51 -8.46 -4.23 -1.29
N SER A 52 -9.64 -4.28 -1.90
CA SER A 52 -9.83 -4.73 -3.28
C SER A 52 -10.29 -3.56 -4.15
N PHE A 53 -9.72 -3.46 -5.34
CA PHE A 53 -10.11 -2.44 -6.33
C PHE A 53 -10.08 -3.00 -7.74
N VAL A 54 -10.85 -2.39 -8.63
CA VAL A 54 -10.80 -2.65 -10.07
C VAL A 54 -10.11 -1.46 -10.73
N SER A 55 -9.05 -1.72 -11.47
CA SER A 55 -8.36 -0.69 -12.26
C SER A 55 -8.82 -0.75 -13.71
N GLU A 56 -9.30 0.38 -14.25
CA GLU A 56 -9.53 0.51 -15.69
C GLU A 56 -8.23 0.74 -16.47
N GLY A 57 -7.19 1.23 -15.80
CA GLY A 57 -5.85 1.36 -16.35
C GLY A 57 -4.96 0.15 -16.06
N ASP A 58 -3.87 0.05 -16.81
CA ASP A 58 -2.81 -0.93 -16.57
C ASP A 58 -1.95 -0.51 -15.37
N VAL A 59 -1.87 -1.39 -14.36
CA VAL A 59 -1.16 -1.13 -13.10
C VAL A 59 0.27 -1.61 -13.25
N ALA A 60 1.22 -0.70 -13.04
CA ALA A 60 2.64 -0.99 -13.12
C ALA A 60 3.13 -1.72 -11.86
N ASP A 61 2.84 -1.16 -10.68
CA ASP A 61 3.20 -1.73 -9.39
C ASP A 61 2.30 -1.23 -8.26
N ILE A 62 2.25 -2.02 -7.17
CA ILE A 62 1.69 -1.61 -5.89
C ILE A 62 2.81 -1.69 -4.86
N ASN A 63 3.02 -0.60 -4.14
CA ASN A 63 3.96 -0.51 -3.05
C ASN A 63 3.21 -0.32 -1.72
N MET A 64 3.63 -1.04 -0.68
CA MET A 64 3.15 -0.86 0.69
C MET A 64 4.32 -0.44 1.56
N VAL A 65 4.19 0.69 2.24
CA VAL A 65 5.21 1.21 3.15
C VAL A 65 4.62 1.27 4.55
N VAL A 66 5.26 0.63 5.51
CA VAL A 66 4.82 0.67 6.91
C VAL A 66 4.91 2.11 7.40
N ARG A 67 3.79 2.65 7.88
CA ARG A 67 3.79 4.00 8.43
C ARG A 67 4.65 3.98 9.71
N PRO A 68 5.60 4.91 9.89
CA PRO A 68 6.34 5.02 11.13
C PRO A 68 5.34 5.13 12.30
N PRO A 69 5.68 4.62 13.49
CA PRO A 69 4.90 4.95 14.67
C PRO A 69 4.79 6.47 14.74
N LEU A 70 3.64 7.01 15.14
CA LEU A 70 3.54 8.42 15.45
C LEU A 70 4.44 8.69 16.67
N THR A 71 5.72 8.91 16.45
CA THR A 71 6.63 9.48 17.44
C THR A 71 6.35 10.97 17.48
N GLY A 72 5.15 11.33 17.95
CA GLY A 72 4.96 12.64 18.59
C GLY A 72 5.68 12.62 19.94
N PRO A 73 6.02 13.79 20.51
CA PRO A 73 6.60 13.81 21.84
C PRO A 73 5.69 13.00 22.76
N THR A 74 6.25 11.95 23.37
CA THR A 74 5.71 11.38 24.60
C THR A 74 5.36 12.57 25.48
N ALA A 75 4.10 12.64 25.93
CA ALA A 75 3.63 13.72 26.78
C ALA A 75 4.74 14.08 27.78
N ILE A 76 5.21 15.32 27.69
CA ILE A 76 6.10 15.88 28.70
C ILE A 76 5.28 15.82 29.99
N ASP A 77 5.86 15.16 31.00
CA ASP A 77 5.36 14.96 32.36
C ASP A 77 4.51 16.14 32.88
#